data_AF-A0A518DY91-F1
#
_entry.id   AF-A0A518DY91-F1
#
_cell.length_a   1.000
_cell.length_b   1.000
_cell.length_c   1.000
_cell.angle_alpha   90.00
_cell.angle_beta   90.00
_cell.angle_gamma   90.00
#
_symmetry.space_group_name_H-M   'P 1'
#
loop_
_entity.id
_entity.type
_entity.pdbx_description
1 polymer ?
#
loop_
_entity_poly.entity_id
_entity_poly.type
_entity_poly.pdbx_seq_one_letter_code
_entity_poly.pdbx_strand_id
1 'polypeptide(L)'
;MNIDVMQKKMNRRRNLARLIVAIGVVVAATTAYFWLRPPTAVDRLKYALGLDDLPVSLSIQGEGTDIWTDYITLHSVTLKSEDFPALLKGRDFKQPVYFRAGLMEHDAEYAARLPSVDVAIRYDAQESPPDGPVCRIYANEARTEVFIEYLAD
;
A
#
# COMPACT_ATOMS: atom_id res chain seq x y z
N MET A 1 -61.48 -3.16 25.56
CA MET A 1 -60.20 -2.98 24.83
C MET A 1 -59.89 -4.29 24.12
N ASN A 2 -59.66 -4.25 22.80
CA ASN A 2 -59.71 -5.44 21.93
C ASN A 2 -58.39 -6.23 21.96
N ILE A 3 -58.43 -7.52 22.29
CA ILE A 3 -57.23 -8.37 22.53
C ILE A 3 -56.34 -8.44 21.28
N ASP A 4 -56.95 -8.45 20.09
CA ASP A 4 -56.25 -8.48 18.81
C ASP A 4 -55.37 -7.24 18.57
N VAL A 5 -55.83 -6.07 19.03
CA VAL A 5 -55.08 -4.80 18.89
C VAL A 5 -53.85 -4.81 19.79
N MET A 6 -53.96 -5.38 21.00
CA MET A 6 -52.83 -5.57 21.90
C MET A 6 -51.82 -6.57 21.34
N GLN A 7 -52.26 -7.72 20.82
CA GLN A 7 -51.38 -8.73 20.23
C GLN A 7 -50.65 -8.20 18.99
N LYS A 8 -51.33 -7.47 18.09
CA LYS A 8 -50.72 -6.85 16.91
C LYS A 8 -49.65 -5.82 17.29
N LYS A 9 -49.91 -4.99 18.31
CA LYS A 9 -48.94 -4.00 18.82
C LYS A 9 -47.71 -4.67 19.46
N MET A 10 -47.91 -5.75 20.19
CA MET A 10 -46.82 -6.53 20.81
C MET A 10 -45.94 -7.23 19.77
N ASN A 11 -46.54 -7.85 18.74
CA ASN A 11 -45.80 -8.48 17.64
C ASN A 11 -45.01 -7.45 16.82
N ARG A 12 -45.57 -6.26 16.58
CA ARG A 12 -44.85 -5.17 15.90
C ARG A 12 -43.63 -4.71 16.69
N ARG A 13 -43.74 -4.60 18.02
CA ARG A 13 -42.61 -4.27 18.91
C ARG A 13 -41.53 -5.34 18.91
N ARG A 14 -41.90 -6.62 18.96
CA ARG A 14 -40.96 -7.75 18.88
C ARG A 14 -40.23 -7.79 17.53
N ASN A 15 -40.94 -7.57 16.43
CA ASN A 15 -40.33 -7.54 15.09
C ASN A 15 -39.38 -6.34 14.93
N LEU A 16 -39.74 -5.17 15.47
CA LEU A 16 -38.87 -3.99 15.48
C LEU A 16 -37.59 -4.25 16.30
N ALA A 17 -37.72 -4.83 17.50
CA ALA A 17 -36.58 -5.17 18.33
C ALA A 17 -35.63 -6.17 17.64
N ARG A 18 -36.19 -7.20 16.99
CA ARG A 18 -35.41 -8.17 16.18
C ARG A 18 -34.69 -7.49 15.02
N LEU A 19 -35.35 -6.55 14.33
CA LEU A 19 -34.76 -5.80 13.23
C LEU A 19 -33.58 -4.93 13.72
N ILE A 20 -33.73 -4.23 14.85
CA ILE A 20 -32.66 -3.41 15.44
C ILE A 20 -31.45 -4.27 15.81
N VAL A 21 -31.68 -5.42 16.46
CA VAL A 21 -30.59 -6.35 16.80
C VAL A 21 -29.91 -6.87 15.54
N ALA A 22 -30.68 -7.25 14.51
CA ALA A 22 -30.11 -7.71 13.24
C ALA A 22 -29.24 -6.64 12.56
N ILE A 23 -29.71 -5.38 12.52
CA ILE A 23 -28.92 -4.26 11.98
C ILE A 23 -27.64 -4.05 12.80
N GLY A 24 -27.72 -4.08 14.14
CA GLY A 24 -26.57 -3.93 15.01
C GLY A 24 -25.49 -5.01 14.77
N VAL A 25 -25.91 -6.27 14.59
CA VAL A 25 -25.00 -7.38 14.26
C VAL A 25 -24.35 -7.18 12.90
N VAL A 26 -25.11 -6.77 11.88
CA VAL A 26 -24.56 -6.51 10.55
C VAL A 26 -23.53 -5.38 10.59
N VAL A 27 -23.84 -4.26 11.26
CA VAL A 27 -22.91 -3.13 11.38
C VAL A 27 -21.64 -3.57 12.12
N ALA A 28 -21.76 -4.26 13.26
CA ALA A 28 -20.61 -4.74 14.00
C ALA A 28 -19.73 -5.70 13.19
N ALA A 29 -20.34 -6.66 12.48
CA ALA A 29 -19.61 -7.59 11.62
C ALA A 29 -18.91 -6.88 10.45
N THR A 30 -19.56 -5.87 9.86
CA THR A 30 -18.99 -5.10 8.75
C THR A 30 -17.79 -4.28 9.23
N THR A 31 -17.92 -3.60 10.38
CA THR A 31 -16.81 -2.87 11.00
C THR A 31 -15.66 -3.81 11.36
N ALA A 32 -15.94 -4.95 11.98
CA ALA A 32 -14.92 -5.94 12.30
C ALA A 32 -14.20 -6.45 11.04
N TYR A 33 -14.93 -6.69 9.96
CA TYR A 33 -14.35 -7.08 8.68
C TYR A 33 -13.38 -6.03 8.14
N PHE A 34 -13.74 -4.74 8.15
CA PHE A 34 -12.85 -3.68 7.68
C PHE A 34 -11.61 -3.49 8.58
N TRP A 35 -11.76 -3.68 9.89
CA TRP A 35 -10.63 -3.58 10.83
C TRP A 35 -9.67 -4.77 10.75
N LEU A 36 -10.18 -5.97 10.49
CA LEU A 36 -9.37 -7.20 10.42
C LEU A 36 -8.83 -7.48 9.03
N ARG A 37 -9.26 -6.72 8.01
CA ARG A 37 -8.78 -6.91 6.64
C ARG A 37 -7.31 -6.50 6.57
N PRO A 38 -6.40 -7.39 6.10
CA PRO A 38 -5.03 -6.99 5.87
C PRO A 38 -4.98 -5.89 4.79
N PRO A 39 -4.04 -4.93 4.90
CA PRO A 39 -3.89 -3.90 3.89
C PRO A 39 -3.65 -4.55 2.52
N THR A 40 -4.19 -3.96 1.46
CA THR A 40 -3.91 -4.42 0.10
C THR A 40 -2.51 -3.99 -0.34
N ALA A 41 -1.97 -4.57 -1.40
CA ALA A 41 -0.70 -4.12 -1.99
C ALA A 41 -0.76 -2.63 -2.39
N VAL A 42 -1.94 -2.14 -2.80
CA VAL A 42 -2.17 -0.72 -3.09
C VAL A 42 -2.07 0.13 -1.83
N ASP A 43 -2.69 -0.31 -0.72
CA ASP A 43 -2.65 0.42 0.55
C ASP A 43 -1.22 0.46 1.11
N ARG A 44 -0.49 -0.67 1.03
CA ARG A 44 0.93 -0.76 1.41
C ARG A 44 1.78 0.17 0.57
N LEU A 45 1.59 0.18 -0.75
CA LEU A 45 2.35 1.05 -1.65
C LEU A 45 2.06 2.54 -1.41
N LYS A 46 0.80 2.92 -1.18
CA LYS A 46 0.39 4.27 -0.79
C LYS A 46 1.09 4.69 0.50
N TYR A 47 1.07 3.82 1.51
CA TYR A 47 1.76 4.05 2.78
C TYR A 47 3.28 4.17 2.59
N ALA A 48 3.90 3.25 1.84
CA ALA A 48 5.32 3.25 1.54
C ALA A 48 5.77 4.54 0.86
N LEU A 49 4.98 5.08 -0.07
CA LEU A 49 5.29 6.32 -0.79
C LEU A 49 4.82 7.59 -0.07
N GLY A 50 4.00 7.48 0.99
CA GLY A 50 3.39 8.64 1.65
C GLY A 50 2.36 9.36 0.78
N LEU A 51 1.66 8.61 -0.09
CA LEU A 51 0.70 9.16 -1.05
C LEU A 51 -0.74 8.80 -0.67
N ASP A 52 -1.63 9.79 -0.75
CA ASP A 52 -3.07 9.54 -0.63
C ASP A 52 -3.59 8.74 -1.83
N ASP A 53 -3.07 9.02 -3.03
CA ASP A 53 -3.43 8.36 -4.28
C ASP A 53 -2.21 8.05 -5.15
N LEU A 54 -2.27 6.91 -5.84
CA LEU A 54 -1.24 6.48 -6.78
C LEU A 54 -1.53 7.06 -8.18
N PRO A 55 -0.50 7.30 -9.01
CA PRO A 55 -0.70 7.75 -10.39
C PRO A 55 -1.58 6.77 -11.18
N VAL A 56 -2.45 7.30 -12.05
CA VAL A 56 -3.43 6.49 -12.79
C VAL A 56 -2.76 5.49 -13.74
N SER A 57 -1.57 5.81 -14.26
CA SER A 57 -0.81 4.89 -15.12
C SER A 57 -0.03 3.82 -14.35
N LEU A 58 0.02 3.89 -13.02
CA LEU A 58 0.77 2.94 -12.22
C LEU A 58 0.06 1.59 -12.20
N SER A 59 0.82 0.55 -12.56
CA SER A 59 0.41 -0.86 -12.48
C SER A 59 1.42 -1.62 -11.64
N ILE A 60 0.93 -2.32 -10.61
CA ILE A 60 1.75 -3.21 -9.78
C ILE A 60 1.95 -4.52 -10.54
N GLN A 61 3.20 -4.80 -10.93
CA GLN A 61 3.57 -6.01 -11.66
C GLN A 61 3.79 -7.21 -10.72
N GLY A 62 4.21 -6.92 -9.50
CA GLY A 62 4.40 -7.93 -8.47
C GLY A 62 4.72 -7.30 -7.13
N GLU A 63 4.27 -7.98 -6.07
CA GLU A 63 4.73 -7.75 -4.71
C GLU A 63 5.89 -8.70 -4.46
N GLY A 64 7.07 -8.14 -4.19
CA GLY A 64 8.20 -8.92 -3.73
C GLY A 64 7.90 -9.49 -2.35
N THR A 65 8.51 -10.63 -2.04
CA THR A 65 8.33 -11.39 -0.80
C THR A 65 8.17 -10.47 0.42
N ASP A 66 6.96 -10.44 1.01
CA ASP A 66 6.73 -9.82 2.31
C ASP A 66 7.52 -10.65 3.34
N ILE A 67 8.68 -10.14 3.77
CA ILE A 67 9.39 -10.72 4.90
C ILE A 67 8.76 -10.07 6.14
N TRP A 68 7.67 -10.69 6.59
CA TRP A 68 6.82 -10.16 7.67
C TRP A 68 7.56 -9.96 9.00
N THR A 69 8.68 -10.65 9.23
CA THR A 69 9.46 -10.47 10.46
C THR A 69 10.14 -9.10 10.56
N ASP A 70 10.41 -8.45 9.42
CA ASP A 70 11.30 -7.28 9.36
C ASP A 70 10.59 -6.05 8.74
N TYR A 71 9.26 -6.13 8.54
CA TYR A 71 8.43 -5.08 7.91
C TYR A 71 8.99 -4.53 6.59
N ILE A 72 9.63 -5.41 5.82
CA ILE A 72 10.15 -5.10 4.49
C ILE A 72 9.05 -5.34 3.47
N THR A 73 8.69 -4.28 2.73
CA THR A 73 7.73 -4.34 1.62
C THR A 73 8.45 -3.98 0.33
N LEU A 74 8.26 -4.82 -0.69
CA LEU A 74 8.92 -4.69 -1.97
C LEU A 74 7.86 -4.63 -3.07
N HIS A 75 7.90 -3.62 -3.93
CA HIS A 75 6.95 -3.47 -5.02
C HIS A 75 7.67 -3.28 -6.34
N SER A 76 7.32 -4.11 -7.34
CA SER A 76 7.68 -3.86 -8.74
C SER A 76 6.48 -3.22 -9.43
N VAL A 77 6.68 -2.04 -10.01
CA VAL A 77 5.64 -1.27 -10.67
C VAL A 77 6.09 -0.79 -12.04
N THR A 78 5.12 -0.64 -12.93
CA THR A 78 5.30 0.05 -14.22
C THR A 78 4.41 1.26 -14.25
N LEU A 79 4.86 2.33 -14.89
CA LEU A 79 4.09 3.54 -15.08
C LEU A 79 4.54 4.29 -16.33
N LYS A 80 3.79 5.32 -16.73
CA LYS A 80 4.29 6.27 -17.72
C LYS A 80 5.35 7.16 -17.09
N SER A 81 6.39 7.48 -17.87
CA SER A 81 7.50 8.34 -17.43
C SER A 81 7.02 9.72 -16.92
N GLU A 82 5.96 10.27 -17.52
CA GLU A 82 5.35 11.55 -17.13
C GLU A 82 4.77 11.57 -15.70
N ASP A 83 4.37 10.39 -15.20
CA ASP A 83 3.78 10.23 -13.88
C ASP A 83 4.83 9.94 -12.79
N PHE A 84 6.08 9.64 -13.18
CA PHE A 84 7.16 9.35 -12.24
C PHE A 84 7.39 10.44 -11.18
N PRO A 85 7.39 11.75 -11.53
CA PRO A 85 7.54 12.80 -10.52
C PRO A 85 6.45 12.78 -9.44
N ALA A 86 5.26 12.21 -9.72
CA ALA A 86 4.21 12.10 -8.72
C ALA A 86 4.53 11.07 -7.63
N LEU A 87 5.32 10.03 -7.93
CA LEU A 87 5.80 9.07 -6.93
C LEU A 87 6.70 9.72 -5.88
N LEU A 88 7.45 10.74 -6.29
CA LEU A 88 8.39 11.44 -5.43
C LEU A 88 7.73 12.50 -4.53
N LYS A 89 6.40 12.71 -4.63
CA LYS A 89 5.72 13.79 -3.89
C LYS A 89 5.32 13.42 -2.47
N GLY A 90 5.13 12.13 -2.19
CA GLY A 90 4.57 11.70 -0.91
C GLY A 90 5.59 11.70 0.24
N ARG A 91 6.89 11.72 -0.07
CA ARG A 91 7.99 11.81 0.90
C ARG A 91 9.07 12.75 0.41
N ASP A 92 9.90 13.24 1.33
CA ASP A 92 11.04 14.10 1.01
C ASP A 92 12.22 13.29 0.47
N PHE A 93 12.10 12.82 -0.77
CA PHE A 93 13.15 12.08 -1.46
C PHE A 93 14.36 12.97 -1.78
N LYS A 94 15.55 12.46 -1.47
CA LYS A 94 16.82 13.14 -1.75
C LYS A 94 17.23 13.01 -3.21
N GLN A 95 18.35 13.63 -3.56
CA GLN A 95 18.83 13.71 -4.94
C GLN A 95 19.03 12.31 -5.57
N PRO A 96 18.88 12.20 -6.90
CA PRO A 96 19.08 10.94 -7.59
C PRO A 96 20.54 10.48 -7.50
N VAL A 97 20.73 9.21 -7.17
CA VAL A 97 22.03 8.51 -7.30
C VAL A 97 21.97 7.61 -8.53
N TYR A 98 22.99 7.67 -9.37
CA TYR A 98 23.06 6.91 -10.62
C TYR A 98 24.03 5.73 -10.48
N PHE A 99 23.58 4.55 -10.90
CA PHE A 99 24.38 3.32 -10.88
C PHE A 99 24.43 2.73 -12.27
N ARG A 100 25.56 2.15 -12.62
CA ARG A 100 25.73 1.37 -13.84
C ARG A 100 25.66 -0.11 -13.51
N ALA A 101 24.91 -0.86 -14.30
CA ALA A 101 24.80 -2.31 -14.12
C ALA A 101 26.21 -2.95 -14.07
N GLY A 102 26.52 -3.66 -12.98
CA GLY A 102 27.81 -4.34 -12.78
C GLY A 102 28.83 -3.67 -11.84
N LEU A 103 28.52 -2.53 -11.23
CA LEU A 103 29.35 -1.90 -10.20
C LEU A 103 28.55 -1.71 -8.91
N MET A 104 29.01 -2.35 -7.81
CA MET A 104 28.55 -2.34 -6.40
C MET A 104 27.84 -3.62 -5.91
N GLU A 105 28.14 -4.06 -4.67
CA GLU A 105 27.87 -5.42 -4.16
C GLU A 105 26.53 -5.61 -3.40
N HIS A 106 25.82 -4.54 -3.00
CA HIS A 106 24.58 -4.67 -2.21
C HIS A 106 23.33 -4.06 -2.89
N ASP A 107 23.44 -2.87 -3.47
CA ASP A 107 22.33 -2.23 -4.21
C ASP A 107 22.11 -2.84 -5.61
N ALA A 108 23.11 -3.54 -6.14
CA ALA A 108 23.05 -4.15 -7.46
C ALA A 108 22.08 -5.34 -7.54
N GLU A 109 21.77 -6.02 -6.43
CA GLU A 109 20.76 -7.09 -6.46
C GLU A 109 19.39 -6.54 -6.85
N TYR A 110 19.00 -5.40 -6.27
CA TYR A 110 17.72 -4.77 -6.56
C TYR A 110 17.70 -4.09 -7.92
N ALA A 111 18.79 -3.42 -8.31
CA ALA A 111 18.93 -2.89 -9.66
C ALA A 111 18.90 -4.01 -10.73
N ALA A 112 19.45 -5.19 -10.44
CA ALA A 112 19.41 -6.36 -11.33
C ALA A 112 18.00 -6.94 -11.49
N ARG A 113 17.07 -6.65 -10.58
CA ARG A 113 15.65 -7.01 -10.73
C ARG A 113 14.92 -6.10 -11.73
N LEU A 114 15.57 -5.06 -12.25
CA LEU A 114 15.06 -4.29 -13.38
C LEU A 114 15.59 -4.94 -14.68
N PRO A 115 14.80 -5.77 -15.38
CA PRO A 115 15.28 -6.73 -16.39
C PRO A 115 15.88 -6.11 -17.66
N SER A 116 15.86 -4.78 -17.80
CA SER A 116 16.14 -4.07 -19.05
C SER A 116 17.10 -2.86 -18.92
N VAL A 117 17.86 -2.76 -17.83
CA VAL A 117 18.43 -1.47 -17.40
C VAL A 117 19.97 -1.44 -17.41
N ASP A 118 20.56 -0.57 -18.25
CA ASP A 118 22.01 -0.26 -18.25
C ASP A 118 22.37 0.77 -17.14
N VAL A 119 21.45 1.69 -16.85
CA VAL A 119 21.60 2.73 -15.81
C VAL A 119 20.34 2.82 -14.95
N ALA A 120 20.50 2.67 -13.64
CA ALA A 120 19.43 2.80 -12.65
C ALA A 120 19.58 4.07 -11.81
N ILE A 121 18.46 4.64 -11.41
CA ILE A 121 18.36 5.86 -10.60
C ILE A 121 17.74 5.48 -9.25
N ARG A 122 18.42 5.79 -8.13
CA ARG A 122 17.88 5.63 -6.78
C ARG A 122 17.50 6.97 -6.17
N TYR A 123 16.38 6.98 -5.47
CA TYR A 123 15.96 8.05 -4.57
C TYR A 123 15.77 7.48 -3.17
N ASP A 124 16.43 8.07 -2.19
CA ASP A 124 16.33 7.69 -0.78
C ASP A 124 15.53 8.74 -0.02
N ALA A 125 14.55 8.32 0.78
CA ALA A 125 13.85 9.22 1.70
C ALA A 125 14.72 9.57 2.92
N GLN A 126 15.69 8.72 3.28
CA GLN A 126 16.56 8.89 4.45
C GLN A 126 17.95 8.30 4.18
N GLU A 127 19.02 9.01 4.56
CA GLU A 127 20.42 8.66 4.21
C GLU A 127 21.04 7.52 5.04
N SER A 128 20.56 7.26 6.26
CA SER A 128 21.05 6.15 7.10
C SER A 128 20.11 5.92 8.30
N PRO A 129 19.71 4.67 8.62
CA PRO A 129 19.03 4.37 9.88
C PRO A 129 20.01 4.54 11.07
N PRO A 130 19.48 4.88 12.26
CA PRO A 130 19.29 3.78 13.21
C PRO A 130 17.87 3.60 13.78
N ASP A 131 16.91 4.52 13.55
CA ASP A 131 15.61 4.48 14.25
C ASP A 131 14.40 4.93 13.39
N GLY A 132 14.35 4.62 12.08
CA GLY A 132 13.23 5.10 11.27
C GLY A 132 13.06 4.50 9.88
N PRO A 133 11.83 4.60 9.34
CA PRO A 133 11.44 3.91 8.12
C PRO A 133 12.20 4.43 6.91
N VAL A 134 12.79 3.53 6.13
CA VAL A 134 13.51 3.85 4.91
C VAL A 134 12.66 3.51 3.70
N CYS A 135 12.45 4.49 2.82
CA CYS A 135 11.85 4.27 1.50
C CYS A 135 12.89 4.53 0.42
N ARG A 136 13.13 3.55 -0.45
CA ARG A 136 14.01 3.65 -1.61
C ARG A 136 13.23 3.38 -2.88
N ILE A 137 13.44 4.23 -3.88
CA ILE A 137 12.85 4.08 -5.21
C ILE A 137 13.97 3.89 -6.22
N TYR A 138 13.99 2.74 -6.87
CA TYR A 138 14.89 2.42 -7.97
C TYR A 138 14.11 2.51 -9.27
N ALA A 139 14.59 3.26 -10.25
CA ALA A 139 13.96 3.40 -11.54
C ALA A 139 14.97 3.13 -12.66
N ASN A 140 14.49 2.60 -13.77
CA ASN A 140 15.28 2.63 -15.01
C ASN A 140 15.45 4.08 -15.51
N GLU A 141 16.41 4.30 -16.42
CA GLU A 141 16.65 5.62 -17.02
C GLU A 141 15.39 6.24 -17.64
N ALA A 142 14.54 5.42 -18.27
CA ALA A 142 13.28 5.85 -18.86
C ALA A 142 12.18 6.19 -17.83
N ARG A 143 12.35 5.80 -16.56
CA ARG A 143 11.40 5.96 -15.46
C ARG A 143 10.04 5.29 -15.72
N THR A 144 10.07 4.17 -16.42
CA THR A 144 8.88 3.37 -16.75
C THR A 144 8.78 2.08 -15.96
N GLU A 145 9.92 1.56 -15.50
CA GLU A 145 10.04 0.39 -14.63
C GLU A 145 10.65 0.84 -13.32
N VAL A 146 9.93 0.60 -12.22
CA VAL A 146 10.29 1.12 -10.90
C VAL A 146 10.15 0.01 -9.87
N PHE A 147 11.18 -0.12 -9.05
CA PHE A 147 11.21 -0.99 -7.90
C PHE A 147 11.23 -0.14 -6.63
N ILE A 148 10.34 -0.41 -5.70
CA ILE A 148 10.14 0.37 -4.47
C ILE A 148 10.38 -0.56 -3.30
N GLU A 149 11.29 -0.15 -2.43
CA GLU A 149 11.63 -0.82 -1.18
C GLU A 149 11.20 0.08 -0.03
N TYR A 150 10.47 -0.49 0.92
CA TYR A 150 10.13 0.20 2.16
C TYR A 150 10.41 -0.69 3.36
N LEU A 151 11.23 -0.18 4.27
CA LEU A 151 11.67 -0.77 5.52
C LEU A 151 11.00 0.04 6.63
N ALA A 152 10.27 -0.61 7.54
CA ALA A 152 9.58 0.11 8.62
C ALA A 152 10.31 0.12 9.97
N ASP A 153 11.47 -0.53 10.07
CA ASP A 153 12.31 -0.68 11.27
C ASP A 153 13.46 0.34 11.30
#